data_AF-A0A2C1KCX3-F1
#
_entry.id   AF-A0A2C1KCX3-F1
#
_cell.length_a   1.000
_cell.length_b   1.000
_cell.length_c   1.000
_cell.angle_alpha   90.00
_cell.angle_beta   90.00
_cell.angle_gamma   90.00
#
_symmetry.space_group_name_H-M   'P 1'
#
loop_
_entity.id
_entity.type
_entity.pdbx_description
1 polymer ?
#
loop_
_entity_poly.entity_id
_entity_poly.type
_entity_poly.pdbx_seq_one_letter_code
_entity_poly.pdbx_strand_id
1 'polypeptide(L)'
;MNQDQYRKHQNAIFPIDLIEMFTDIIESDTVSRKVFIHIGRTLKSQKDSVDRIHGVTVNDIVSNVQVERKERVTKGKSFIYKPVTTNIDRKAAERIVDKLLDMSLLYYEEVKPYKFLFMTSRGWQITEAIVKRNKYKKGVEISNG
;
A
#
# COMPACT_ATOMS: atom_id res chain seq x y z
N MET A 1 8.66 -6.12 9.63
CA MET A 1 9.09 -7.53 9.83
C MET A 1 10.18 -7.91 8.82
N ASN A 2 11.33 -8.41 9.26
CA ASN A 2 12.35 -8.96 8.35
C ASN A 2 12.00 -10.41 7.92
N GLN A 3 12.75 -10.98 6.96
CA GLN A 3 12.50 -12.32 6.42
C GLN A 3 12.54 -13.41 7.51
N ASP A 4 13.47 -13.33 8.46
CA ASP A 4 13.61 -14.35 9.51
C ASP A 4 12.41 -14.36 10.47
N GLN A 5 11.94 -13.17 10.87
CA GLN A 5 10.73 -13.02 11.66
C GLN A 5 9.49 -13.49 10.88
N TYR A 6 9.42 -13.20 9.59
CA TYR A 6 8.34 -13.69 8.74
C TYR A 6 8.29 -15.22 8.73
N ARG A 7 9.42 -15.90 8.52
CA ARG A 7 9.49 -17.37 8.49
C ARG A 7 8.93 -18.01 9.76
N LYS A 8 9.17 -17.41 10.94
CA LYS A 8 8.64 -17.89 12.22
C LYS A 8 7.12 -17.78 12.33
N HIS A 9 6.51 -16.82 11.62
CA HIS A 9 5.09 -16.47 11.73
C HIS A 9 4.35 -16.47 10.39
N GLN A 10 4.85 -17.21 9.39
CA GLN A 10 4.35 -17.18 8.01
C GLN A 10 2.90 -17.66 7.88
N ASN A 11 2.49 -18.58 8.76
CA ASN A 11 1.15 -19.16 8.79
C ASN A 11 0.20 -18.42 9.73
N ALA A 12 0.67 -17.41 10.47
CA ALA A 12 -0.20 -16.68 11.38
C ALA A 12 -1.15 -15.78 10.57
N ILE A 13 -2.44 -15.93 10.85
CA ILE A 13 -3.56 -15.19 10.27
C ILE A 13 -4.17 -14.25 11.31
N PHE A 14 -4.78 -13.16 10.86
CA PHE A 14 -5.55 -12.30 11.74
C PHE A 14 -6.97 -12.83 11.95
N PRO A 15 -7.52 -12.74 13.19
CA PRO A 15 -8.94 -12.86 13.45
C PRO A 15 -9.70 -11.70 12.79
N ILE A 16 -11.01 -11.87 12.61
CA ILE A 16 -11.89 -10.94 11.89
C ILE A 16 -11.78 -9.51 12.44
N ASP A 17 -11.84 -9.33 13.75
CA ASP A 17 -11.79 -8.00 14.37
C ASP A 17 -10.49 -7.24 14.04
N LEU A 18 -9.36 -7.94 13.98
CA LEU A 18 -8.08 -7.34 13.58
C LEU A 18 -8.05 -7.05 12.07
N ILE A 19 -8.69 -7.90 11.25
CA ILE A 19 -8.85 -7.62 9.82
C ILE A 19 -9.64 -6.32 9.65
N GLU A 20 -10.77 -6.17 10.32
CA GLU A 20 -11.61 -4.98 10.23
C GLU A 20 -10.87 -3.73 10.70
N MET A 21 -10.24 -3.78 11.88
CA MET A 21 -9.48 -2.66 12.44
C MET A 21 -8.33 -2.22 11.52
N PHE A 22 -7.51 -3.14 11.02
CA PHE A 22 -6.41 -2.76 10.12
C PHE A 22 -6.92 -2.32 8.74
N THR A 23 -8.04 -2.87 8.27
CA THR A 23 -8.69 -2.39 7.05
C THR A 23 -9.12 -0.94 7.23
N ASP A 24 -9.76 -0.60 8.35
CA ASP A 24 -10.19 0.78 8.65
C ASP A 24 -8.99 1.74 8.73
N ILE A 25 -7.92 1.33 9.43
CA ILE A 25 -6.71 2.15 9.55
C ILE A 25 -6.09 2.42 8.16
N ILE A 26 -6.00 1.40 7.29
CA ILE A 26 -5.45 1.58 5.94
C ILE A 26 -6.39 2.43 5.07
N GLU A 27 -7.71 2.18 5.12
CA GLU A 27 -8.67 2.93 4.31
C GLU A 27 -8.80 4.40 4.73
N SER A 28 -8.57 4.71 6.01
CA SER A 28 -8.62 6.09 6.54
C SER A 28 -7.56 7.02 5.94
N ASP A 29 -6.39 6.49 5.59
CA ASP A 29 -5.32 7.24 4.94
C ASP A 29 -5.22 6.85 3.47
N THR A 30 -5.70 7.75 2.61
CA THR A 30 -5.71 7.56 1.16
C THR A 30 -4.31 7.24 0.61
N VAL A 31 -3.25 7.82 1.18
CA VAL A 31 -1.88 7.59 0.71
C VAL A 31 -1.41 6.21 1.12
N SER A 32 -1.58 5.83 2.39
CA SER A 32 -1.31 4.45 2.86
C SER A 32 -2.06 3.41 2.04
N ARG A 33 -3.36 3.62 1.78
CA ARG A 33 -4.16 2.73 0.93
C ARG A 33 -3.57 2.59 -0.47
N LYS A 34 -3.21 3.70 -1.12
CA LYS A 34 -2.63 3.68 -2.47
C LYS A 34 -1.32 2.90 -2.50
N VAL A 35 -0.43 3.11 -1.54
CA VAL A 35 0.84 2.36 -1.42
C VAL A 35 0.57 0.87 -1.18
N PHE A 36 -0.28 0.53 -0.22
CA PHE A 36 -0.60 -0.85 0.14
C PHE A 36 -1.20 -1.63 -1.04
N ILE A 37 -2.18 -1.05 -1.73
CA ILE A 37 -2.81 -1.65 -2.91
C ILE A 37 -1.82 -1.74 -4.08
N HIS A 38 -0.95 -0.75 -4.27
CA HIS A 38 0.09 -0.82 -5.29
C HIS A 38 1.01 -2.03 -5.06
N ILE A 39 1.52 -2.22 -3.84
CA ILE A 39 2.37 -3.38 -3.49
C ILE A 39 1.64 -4.69 -3.79
N GLY A 40 0.41 -4.86 -3.30
CA GLY A 40 -0.39 -6.06 -3.52
C GLY A 40 -0.63 -6.36 -5.01
N ARG A 41 -0.98 -5.34 -5.80
CA ARG A 41 -1.19 -5.49 -7.25
C ARG A 41 0.08 -5.86 -7.99
N THR A 42 1.19 -5.18 -7.70
CA THR A 42 2.47 -5.45 -8.34
C THR A 42 2.92 -6.89 -8.08
N LEU A 43 2.83 -7.36 -6.83
CA LEU A 43 3.19 -8.74 -6.48
C LEU A 43 2.25 -9.77 -7.13
N LYS A 44 0.95 -9.48 -7.18
CA LYS A 44 -0.03 -10.34 -7.85
C LYS A 44 0.28 -10.46 -9.34
N SER A 45 0.57 -9.33 -10.00
CA SER A 45 0.97 -9.30 -11.40
C SER A 45 2.27 -10.08 -11.65
N GLN A 46 3.29 -9.94 -10.80
CA GLN A 46 4.54 -10.69 -10.91
C GLN A 46 4.31 -12.21 -10.81
N LYS A 47 3.46 -12.64 -9.87
CA LYS A 47 3.09 -14.05 -9.69
C LYS A 47 2.40 -14.63 -10.93
N ASP A 48 1.62 -13.82 -11.64
CA ASP A 48 0.87 -14.25 -12.82
C ASP A 48 1.69 -14.21 -14.11
N SER A 49 2.83 -13.49 -14.13
CA SER A 49 3.64 -13.25 -15.35
C SER A 49 5.03 -13.89 -15.35
N VAL A 50 5.57 -14.28 -14.20
CA VAL A 50 6.97 -14.73 -14.08
C VAL A 50 7.07 -15.94 -13.15
N ASP A 51 8.00 -16.85 -13.46
CA ASP A 51 8.29 -18.04 -12.62
C ASP A 51 8.75 -17.67 -11.19
N ARG A 52 9.22 -16.44 -10.96
CA ARG A 52 9.71 -15.96 -9.66
C ARG A 52 9.27 -14.52 -9.39
N ILE A 53 8.73 -14.30 -8.19
CA ILE A 53 8.35 -12.97 -7.68
C ILE A 53 9.61 -12.26 -7.20
N HIS A 54 9.85 -11.04 -7.70
CA HIS A 54 11.05 -10.25 -7.39
C HIS A 54 10.84 -9.32 -6.19
N GLY A 55 9.59 -9.02 -5.83
CA GLY A 55 9.26 -8.09 -4.75
C GLY A 55 9.01 -6.68 -5.27
N VAL A 56 8.73 -5.75 -4.36
CA VAL A 56 8.51 -4.33 -4.65
C VAL A 56 9.50 -3.48 -3.88
N THR A 57 10.15 -2.51 -4.52
CA THR A 57 11.07 -1.59 -3.85
C THR A 57 10.39 -0.26 -3.49
N VAL A 58 10.98 0.49 -2.57
CA VAL A 58 10.57 1.88 -2.31
C VAL A 58 10.69 2.75 -3.56
N ASN A 59 11.68 2.49 -4.42
CA ASN A 59 11.84 3.22 -5.69
C ASN A 59 10.64 2.97 -6.62
N ASP A 60 10.15 1.72 -6.67
CA ASP A 60 8.97 1.39 -7.46
C ASP A 60 7.74 2.13 -6.94
N ILE A 61 7.56 2.18 -5.62
CA ILE A 61 6.45 2.92 -4.98
C ILE A 61 6.52 4.41 -5.32
N VAL A 62 7.69 5.04 -5.14
CA VAL A 62 7.90 6.47 -5.46
C VAL A 62 7.65 6.76 -6.93
N SER A 63 7.97 5.83 -7.83
CA SER A 63 7.80 6.05 -9.27
C SER A 63 6.36 5.89 -9.74
N ASN A 64 5.55 5.08 -9.04
CA ASN A 64 4.24 4.63 -9.53
C ASN A 64 3.04 5.06 -8.67
N VAL A 65 3.25 5.54 -7.44
CA VAL A 65 2.16 5.96 -6.55
C VAL A 65 1.98 7.47 -6.60
N GLN A 66 0.85 7.89 -7.18
CA GLN A 66 0.48 9.30 -7.28
C GLN A 66 -0.42 9.75 -6.11
N VAL A 67 -0.10 10.91 -5.56
CA VAL A 67 -0.83 11.60 -4.49
C VAL A 67 -1.29 12.96 -4.97
N GLU A 68 -2.44 13.38 -4.46
CA GLU A 68 -2.97 14.73 -4.67
C GLU A 68 -2.46 15.62 -3.54
N ARG A 69 -1.81 16.72 -3.88
CA ARG A 69 -1.37 17.72 -2.92
C ARG A 69 -1.63 19.13 -3.43
N LYS A 70 -1.73 20.08 -2.51
CA LYS A 70 -1.82 21.50 -2.85
C LYS A 70 -0.42 22.05 -3.04
N GLU A 71 -0.11 22.53 -4.23
CA GLU A 71 1.16 23.19 -4.53
C GLU A 71 0.97 24.71 -4.61
N ARG A 72 1.95 25.44 -4.07
CA ARG A 72 1.97 26.89 -4.13
C ARG A 72 2.41 27.33 -5.52
N VAL A 73 1.50 27.96 -6.25
CA VAL A 73 1.75 28.52 -7.59
C VAL A 73 1.80 30.04 -7.49
N THR A 74 2.91 30.63 -7.91
CA THR A 74 3.07 32.09 -7.97
C THR A 74 2.16 32.67 -9.06
N LYS A 75 1.41 33.72 -8.72
CA LYS A 75 0.54 34.46 -9.64
C LYS A 75 0.86 35.95 -9.50
N GLY A 76 1.83 36.43 -10.30
CA GLY A 76 2.32 37.81 -10.18
C GLY A 76 2.97 38.06 -8.82
N LYS A 77 2.44 39.01 -8.04
CA LYS A 77 2.90 39.33 -6.68
C LYS A 77 2.26 38.47 -5.58
N SER A 78 1.31 37.59 -5.91
CA SER A 78 0.61 36.73 -4.94
C SER A 78 0.86 35.25 -5.21
N PHE A 79 0.32 34.37 -4.35
CA PHE A 79 0.35 32.93 -4.55
C PHE A 79 -1.04 32.34 -4.36
N ILE A 80 -1.31 31.27 -5.09
CA ILE A 80 -2.51 30.45 -4.93
C ILE A 80 -2.11 28.99 -4.76
N TYR A 81 -2.89 28.23 -4.00
CA TYR A 81 -2.72 26.79 -3.88
C TYR A 81 -3.55 26.10 -4.94
N LYS A 82 -2.89 25.36 -5.84
CA LYS A 82 -3.58 24.53 -6.84
C LYS A 82 -3.45 23.05 -6.47
N PRO A 83 -4.50 22.23 -6.67
CA PRO A 83 -4.36 20.79 -6.57
C PRO A 83 -3.44 20.31 -7.71
N VAL A 84 -2.45 19.50 -7.36
CA VAL A 84 -1.52 18.87 -8.29
C VAL A 84 -1.45 17.39 -7.94
N THR A 85 -1.53 16.55 -8.96
CA THR A 85 -1.25 15.11 -8.86
C THR A 85 0.22 14.90 -9.17
N THR A 86 0.95 14.35 -8.21
CA THR A 86 2.38 14.07 -8.35
C THR A 86 2.72 12.78 -7.64
N ASN A 87 3.92 12.27 -7.88
CA ASN A 87 4.39 11.08 -7.19
C ASN A 87 4.62 11.34 -5.71
N ILE A 88 4.39 10.31 -4.90
CA ILE A 88 4.70 10.34 -3.47
C ILE A 88 6.20 10.58 -3.27
N ASP A 89 6.56 11.39 -2.27
CA ASP A 89 7.97 11.57 -1.94
C ASP A 89 8.54 10.33 -1.23
N ARG A 90 9.86 10.14 -1.37
CA ARG A 90 10.57 8.98 -0.81
C ARG A 90 10.35 8.82 0.69
N LYS A 91 10.45 9.91 1.47
CA LYS A 91 10.33 9.84 2.94
C LYS A 91 8.92 9.43 3.37
N ALA A 92 7.89 9.91 2.68
CA ALA A 92 6.52 9.49 2.92
C ALA A 92 6.32 8.01 2.56
N ALA A 93 6.86 7.56 1.41
CA ALA A 93 6.81 6.15 1.03
C ALA A 93 7.50 5.24 2.06
N GLU A 94 8.70 5.60 2.53
CA GLU A 94 9.45 4.87 3.56
C GLU A 94 8.66 4.77 4.87
N ARG A 95 8.11 5.88 5.37
CA ARG A 95 7.29 5.88 6.60
C ARG A 95 6.06 4.99 6.50
N ILE A 96 5.40 5.00 5.34
CA ILE A 96 4.23 4.13 5.12
C ILE A 96 4.66 2.68 5.08
N VAL A 97 5.75 2.36 4.39
CA VAL A 97 6.31 1.00 4.35
C VAL A 97 6.68 0.53 5.75
N ASP A 98 7.34 1.35 6.56
CA ASP A 98 7.69 1.03 7.96
C ASP A 98 6.43 0.76 8.78
N LYS A 99 5.40 1.61 8.68
CA LYS A 99 4.11 1.38 9.34
C LYS A 99 3.47 0.04 8.94
N LEU A 100 3.48 -0.29 7.65
CA LEU A 100 2.93 -1.56 7.15
C LEU A 100 3.75 -2.78 7.60
N LEU A 101 5.06 -2.61 7.76
CA LEU A 101 5.98 -3.62 8.31
C LEU A 101 5.76 -3.84 9.81
N ASP A 102 5.46 -2.80 10.57
CA ASP A 102 5.16 -2.85 12.01
C ASP A 102 3.80 -3.51 12.27
N MET A 103 2.82 -3.25 11.39
CA MET A 103 1.53 -3.95 11.37
C MET A 103 1.64 -5.42 10.95
N SER A 104 2.84 -5.91 10.63
CA SER A 104 3.08 -7.28 10.16
C SER A 104 2.30 -7.65 8.90
N LEU A 105 1.94 -6.65 8.08
CA LEU A 105 1.26 -6.82 6.79
C LEU A 105 2.26 -7.11 5.67
N LEU A 106 3.44 -6.51 5.78
CA LEU A 106 4.57 -6.73 4.88
C LEU A 106 5.70 -7.48 5.59
N TYR A 107 6.55 -8.09 4.78
CA TYR A 107 7.92 -8.43 5.16
C TYR A 107 8.90 -7.96 4.08
N TYR A 108 10.18 -7.91 4.41
CA TYR A 108 11.22 -7.60 3.44
C TYR A 108 12.32 -8.66 3.40
N GLU A 109 12.91 -8.81 2.23
CA GLU A 109 14.20 -9.47 2.02
C GLU A 109 15.26 -8.39 1.72
N GLU A 110 16.38 -8.43 2.44
CA GLU A 110 17.47 -7.48 2.24
C GLU A 110 18.44 -8.00 1.20
N VAL A 111 18.56 -7.26 0.10
CA VAL A 111 19.58 -7.48 -0.92
C VAL A 111 20.26 -6.13 -1.14
N LYS A 112 21.34 -5.89 -0.40
CA LYS A 112 22.00 -4.58 -0.36
C LYS A 112 22.27 -4.04 -1.78
N PRO A 113 21.96 -2.76 -2.05
CA PRO A 113 21.50 -1.73 -1.11
C PRO A 113 19.97 -1.67 -0.91
N TYR A 114 19.20 -2.63 -1.42
CA TYR A 114 17.74 -2.58 -1.50
C TYR A 114 17.03 -3.48 -0.49
N LYS A 115 15.78 -3.10 -0.18
CA LYS A 115 14.79 -3.95 0.50
C LYS A 115 13.70 -4.29 -0.51
N PHE A 116 13.48 -5.58 -0.73
CA PHE A 116 12.39 -6.09 -1.54
C PHE A 116 11.22 -6.43 -0.64
N LEU A 117 10.10 -5.74 -0.86
CA LEU A 117 8.89 -5.85 -0.05
C LEU A 117 7.98 -6.93 -0.61
N PHE A 118 7.40 -7.70 0.30
CA PHE A 118 6.46 -8.77 0.00
C PHE A 118 5.28 -8.71 0.96
N MET A 119 4.15 -9.22 0.50
CA MET A 119 2.94 -9.34 1.31
C MET A 119 2.99 -10.60 2.16
N THR A 120 2.65 -10.47 3.44
CA THR A 120 2.39 -11.62 4.31
C THR A 120 0.98 -12.18 4.06
N SER A 121 0.67 -13.35 4.61
CA SER A 121 -0.69 -13.90 4.63
C SER A 121 -1.71 -12.90 5.21
N ARG A 122 -1.32 -12.18 6.26
CA ARG A 122 -2.13 -11.11 6.89
C ARG A 122 -2.35 -9.92 5.96
N GLY A 123 -1.30 -9.49 5.26
CA GLY A 123 -1.41 -8.46 4.23
C GLY A 123 -2.44 -8.81 3.15
N TRP A 124 -2.45 -10.08 2.72
CA TRP A 124 -3.46 -10.55 1.77
C TRP A 124 -4.88 -10.54 2.34
N GLN A 125 -5.07 -10.96 3.60
CA GLN A 125 -6.38 -10.86 4.27
C GLN A 125 -6.93 -9.42 4.26
N ILE A 126 -6.09 -8.42 4.55
CA ILE A 126 -6.52 -7.02 4.51
C ILE A 126 -6.81 -6.57 3.06
N THR A 127 -6.00 -7.00 2.09
CA THR A 127 -6.24 -6.68 0.67
C THR A 127 -7.59 -7.22 0.20
N GLU A 128 -7.92 -8.46 0.56
CA GLU A 128 -9.21 -9.09 0.24
C GLU A 128 -10.38 -8.34 0.89
N ALA A 129 -10.23 -7.94 2.17
CA ALA A 129 -11.23 -7.15 2.87
C ALA A 129 -11.50 -5.80 2.18
N ILE A 130 -10.44 -5.06 1.79
CA ILE A 130 -10.56 -3.80 1.05
C ILE A 130 -11.28 -4.02 -0.30
N VAL A 131 -10.90 -5.07 -1.03
CA VAL A 131 -11.55 -5.39 -2.33
C VAL A 131 -13.02 -5.73 -2.15
N LYS A 132 -13.37 -6.52 -1.13
CA LYS A 132 -14.76 -6.89 -0.81
C LYS A 132 -15.60 -5.66 -0.47
N ARG A 133 -15.09 -4.75 0.39
CA ARG A 133 -15.76 -3.50 0.74
C ARG A 133 -16.00 -2.60 -0.48
N ASN A 134 -15.01 -2.49 -1.37
CA ASN A 134 -15.16 -1.67 -2.58
C ASN A 134 -16.17 -2.26 -3.58
N LYS A 135 -16.26 -3.59 -3.70
CA LYS A 135 -17.29 -4.25 -4.51
C LYS A 135 -18.69 -3.98 -3.93
N TYR A 136 -18.84 -4.07 -2.61
CA TYR A 136 -20.10 -3.78 -1.93
C TYR A 136 -20.54 -2.33 -2.14
N LYS A 137 -19.63 -1.36 -1.93
CA LYS A 137 -19.91 0.07 -2.17
C LYS A 137 -20.38 0.34 -3.61
N LYS A 138 -19.71 -0.24 -4.61
CA LYS A 138 -20.12 -0.12 -6.02
C LYS A 138 -21.46 -0.78 -6.33
N GLY A 139 -21.76 -1.94 -5.73
CA GLY A 139 -23.05 -2.61 -5.91
C GLY A 139 -24.22 -1.80 -5.35
N VAL A 140 -24.02 -1.11 -4.23
CA VAL A 140 -25.01 -0.23 -3.59
C VAL A 140 -25.24 1.06 -4.38
N GLU A 141 -24.20 1.62 -5.01
CA GLU A 141 -24.33 2.80 -5.88
C GLU A 141 -25.13 2.51 -7.16
N ILE A 142 -25.03 1.29 -7.71
CA ILE A 142 -25.78 0.89 -8.92
C ILE A 142 -27.25 0.57 -8.61
N SER A 143 -27.56 0.08 -7.40
CA SER A 143 -28.96 -0.24 -7.01
C SER A 143 -29.79 0.99 -6.61
N ASN A 144 -29.15 2.14 -6.37
CA ASN A 144 -29.78 3.38 -5.93
C ASN A 144 -29.80 4.48 -7.01
N GLY A 145 -29.46 4.14 -8.26
CA GLY A 145 -29.40 5.05 -9.42
C GLY A 145 -30.46 4.76 -10.47
#